data_AF-A0A3M2VXG6-F1
#
_entry.id   AF-A0A3M2VXG6-F1
#
_cell.length_a   1.000
_cell.length_b   1.000
_cell.length_c   1.000
_cell.angle_alpha   90.00
_cell.angle_beta   90.00
_cell.angle_gamma   90.00
#
_symmetry.space_group_name_H-M   'P 1'
#
loop_
_entity.id
_entity.type
_entity.pdbx_description
1 polymer ?
#
loop_
_entity_poly.entity_id
_entity_poly.type
_entity_poly.pdbx_seq_one_letter_code
_entity_poly.pdbx_strand_id
1 'polypeptide(L)'
;NAAVTDWLPAFRPRLAGGREPLITLQQLLSHTAGLSYGFERMPDNAYERGGVSDGQDCVAFGLQENLRRLAGLPLLFEPGSAWGYS
;
A
#
# COMPACT_ATOMS: atom_id res chain seq x y z
N ASN A 1 -15.97 11.17 -4.05
CA ASN A 1 -14.73 10.39 -3.83
C ASN A 1 -15.07 8.97 -3.41
N ALA A 2 -15.00 8.03 -4.37
CA ALA A 2 -15.20 6.60 -4.09
C ALA A 2 -14.04 6.01 -3.30
N ALA A 3 -14.33 5.07 -2.42
CA ALA A 3 -13.34 4.39 -1.60
C ALA A 3 -12.72 3.22 -2.39
N VAL A 4 -11.44 2.92 -2.17
CA VAL A 4 -10.83 1.70 -2.75
C VAL A 4 -11.56 0.45 -2.27
N THR A 5 -12.09 0.46 -1.04
CA THR A 5 -12.82 -0.66 -0.45
C THR A 5 -14.17 -0.94 -1.09
N ASP A 6 -14.70 -0.04 -1.92
CA ASP A 6 -15.89 -0.30 -2.73
C ASP A 6 -15.62 -1.35 -3.81
N TRP A 7 -14.34 -1.48 -4.24
CA TRP A 7 -13.88 -2.42 -5.26
C TRP A 7 -12.98 -3.53 -4.72
N LEU A 8 -12.20 -3.22 -3.67
CA LEU A 8 -11.29 -4.14 -2.99
C LEU A 8 -11.62 -4.18 -1.50
N PRO A 9 -12.69 -4.89 -1.07
CA PRO A 9 -13.18 -4.83 0.31
C PRO A 9 -12.18 -5.22 1.40
N ALA A 10 -11.19 -6.04 1.04
CA ALA A 10 -10.12 -6.51 1.93
C ALA A 10 -8.87 -5.60 1.94
N PHE A 11 -8.77 -4.62 1.05
CA PHE A 11 -7.62 -3.71 1.00
C PHE A 11 -7.79 -2.59 2.03
N ARG A 12 -7.42 -2.89 3.28
CA ARG A 12 -7.59 -2.02 4.46
C ARG A 12 -6.27 -1.79 5.21
N PRO A 13 -5.25 -1.21 4.56
CA PRO A 13 -4.00 -0.90 5.23
C PRO A 13 -4.22 0.08 6.39
N ARG A 14 -3.43 -0.09 7.45
CA ARG A 14 -3.55 0.68 8.69
C ARG A 14 -2.42 1.67 8.82
N LEU A 15 -2.61 2.74 9.56
CA LEU A 15 -1.50 3.57 10.01
C LEU A 15 -0.69 2.82 11.08
N ALA A 16 0.52 3.28 11.39
CA ALA A 16 1.34 2.69 12.45
C ALA A 16 0.60 2.59 13.82
N GLY A 17 -0.33 3.51 14.10
CA GLY A 17 -1.20 3.47 15.27
C GLY A 17 -2.39 2.51 15.20
N GLY A 18 -2.50 1.69 14.14
CA GLY A 18 -3.52 0.67 13.96
C GLY A 18 -4.86 1.15 13.38
N ARG A 19 -5.05 2.46 13.21
CA ARG A 19 -6.28 3.01 12.59
C ARG A 19 -6.32 2.67 11.10
N GLU A 20 -7.51 2.29 10.60
CA GLU A 20 -7.80 2.10 9.17
C GLU A 20 -8.37 3.41 8.58
N PRO A 21 -7.58 4.24 7.88
CA PRO A 21 -8.11 5.41 7.20
C PRO A 21 -8.86 5.04 5.93
N LEU A 22 -9.75 5.92 5.48
CA LEU A 22 -10.35 5.82 4.16
C LEU A 22 -9.28 6.16 3.10
N ILE A 23 -9.07 5.25 2.14
CA ILE A 23 -8.29 5.52 0.93
C ILE A 23 -9.26 5.66 -0.24
N THR A 24 -9.17 6.77 -0.94
CA THR A 24 -9.98 7.09 -2.12
C THR A 24 -9.23 6.77 -3.41
N LEU A 25 -9.97 6.57 -4.50
CA LEU A 25 -9.36 6.39 -5.82
C LEU A 25 -8.48 7.59 -6.24
N GLN A 26 -8.87 8.80 -5.86
CA GLN A 26 -8.08 10.01 -6.12
C GLN A 26 -6.70 9.94 -5.44
N GLN A 27 -6.63 9.42 -4.21
CA GLN A 27 -5.38 9.31 -3.48
C GLN A 27 -4.44 8.25 -4.07
N LEU A 28 -5.01 7.16 -4.61
CA LEU A 28 -4.23 6.18 -5.38
C LEU A 28 -3.66 6.82 -6.64
N LEU A 29 -4.50 7.49 -7.43
CA LEU A 29 -4.10 8.13 -8.70
C LEU A 29 -3.11 9.29 -8.54
N SER A 30 -3.04 9.89 -7.35
CA SER A 30 -2.17 11.05 -7.07
C SER A 30 -0.95 10.71 -6.22
N HIS A 31 -0.72 9.44 -5.89
CA HIS A 31 0.36 9.01 -5.00
C HIS A 31 0.32 9.72 -3.63
N THR A 32 -0.89 9.85 -3.08
CA THR A 32 -1.13 10.46 -1.76
C THR A 32 -1.83 9.50 -0.80
N ALA A 33 -1.86 8.20 -1.10
CA ALA A 33 -2.53 7.18 -0.28
C ALA A 33 -1.72 6.74 0.96
N GLY A 34 -0.45 7.16 1.09
CA GLY A 34 0.44 6.71 2.16
C GLY A 34 1.13 5.36 1.89
N LEU A 35 1.01 4.82 0.68
CA LEU A 35 1.73 3.64 0.20
C LEU A 35 3.15 4.02 -0.26
N SER A 36 3.98 3.03 -0.60
CA SER A 36 5.31 3.20 -1.16
C SER A 36 5.74 1.93 -1.92
N TYR A 37 6.92 1.96 -2.53
CA TYR A 37 7.59 0.80 -3.11
C TYR A 37 8.74 0.32 -2.24
N GLY A 38 9.03 -0.99 -2.26
CA GLY A 38 10.18 -1.57 -1.55
C GLY A 38 11.50 -0.93 -1.97
N PHE A 39 11.71 -0.72 -3.28
CA PHE A 39 12.95 -0.13 -3.82
C PHE A 39 13.22 1.32 -3.40
N GLU A 40 12.21 2.08 -2.93
CA GLU A 40 12.41 3.44 -2.42
C GLU A 40 12.84 3.48 -0.95
N ARG A 41 12.84 2.33 -0.29
CA ARG A 41 13.15 2.20 1.13
C ARG A 41 14.57 1.66 1.30
N MET A 42 15.11 1.87 2.50
CA MET A 42 16.38 1.23 2.88
C MET A 42 16.21 -0.29 2.84
N PRO A 43 17.27 -1.06 2.54
CA PRO A 43 17.24 -2.53 2.59
C PRO A 43 16.73 -3.05 3.95
N ASP A 44 16.14 -4.25 3.95
CA ASP A 44 15.43 -4.81 5.11
C ASP A 44 14.32 -3.88 5.60
N ASN A 45 13.50 -3.41 4.67
CA ASN A 45 12.29 -2.65 4.98
C ASN A 45 11.07 -3.56 5.16
N ALA A 46 9.95 -2.97 5.58
CA ALA A 46 8.72 -3.70 5.82
C ALA A 46 8.12 -4.35 4.54
N TYR A 47 8.35 -3.78 3.36
CA TYR A 47 7.86 -4.31 2.09
C TYR A 47 8.62 -5.57 1.70
N GLU A 48 9.95 -5.53 1.79
CA GLU A 48 10.82 -6.70 1.58
C GLU A 48 10.50 -7.83 2.57
N ARG A 49 10.44 -7.53 3.88
CA ARG A 49 10.06 -8.53 4.90
C ARG A 49 8.64 -9.06 4.74
N GLY A 50 7.73 -8.22 4.24
CA GLY A 50 6.36 -8.60 3.91
C GLY A 50 6.24 -9.40 2.61
N GLY A 51 7.33 -9.56 1.86
CA GLY A 51 7.35 -10.23 0.57
C GLY A 51 6.46 -9.53 -0.47
N VAL A 52 6.33 -8.21 -0.39
CA VAL A 52 5.63 -7.40 -1.41
C VAL A 52 6.55 -7.27 -2.62
N SER A 53 6.01 -7.59 -3.80
CA SER A 53 6.68 -7.37 -5.08
C SER A 53 6.36 -5.97 -5.60
N ASP A 54 7.39 -5.29 -6.09
CA ASP A 54 7.30 -3.99 -6.76
C ASP A 54 6.93 -4.12 -8.26
N GLY A 55 6.66 -5.36 -8.73
CA GLY A 55 6.27 -5.64 -10.11
C GLY A 55 7.41 -5.70 -11.14
N GLN A 56 8.67 -5.58 -10.68
CA GLN A 56 9.88 -5.67 -11.51
C GLN A 56 10.56 -7.04 -11.44
N ASP A 57 10.12 -7.92 -10.54
CA ASP A 57 10.65 -9.25 -10.28
C ASP A 57 9.69 -10.36 -10.74
N CYS A 58 10.21 -11.60 -10.78
CA CYS A 58 9.42 -12.79 -11.09
C CYS A 58 9.02 -13.50 -9.80
N VAL A 59 7.74 -13.41 -9.44
CA VAL A 59 7.19 -14.04 -8.24
C VAL A 59 6.22 -15.17 -8.58
N ALA A 60 6.14 -16.18 -7.70
CA ALA A 60 5.27 -17.35 -7.87
C ALA A 60 3.79 -17.11 -7.49
N PHE A 61 3.41 -15.87 -7.18
CA PHE A 61 2.06 -15.50 -6.73
C PHE A 61 1.44 -14.40 -7.60
N GLY A 62 0.11 -14.35 -7.63
CA GLY A 62 -0.64 -13.36 -8.42
C GLY A 62 -0.88 -12.03 -7.71
N LEU A 63 -1.46 -11.07 -8.45
CA LEU A 63 -1.77 -9.71 -7.98
C LEU A 63 -2.55 -9.69 -6.65
N GLN A 64 -3.58 -10.53 -6.51
CA GLN A 64 -4.41 -10.56 -5.31
C GLN A 64 -3.61 -10.91 -4.06
N GLU A 65 -2.66 -11.83 -4.16
CA GLU A 65 -1.77 -12.17 -3.05
C GLU A 65 -0.82 -11.02 -2.74
N ASN A 66 -0.29 -10.32 -3.76
CA ASN A 66 0.55 -9.15 -3.53
C ASN A 66 -0.21 -8.02 -2.83
N LEU A 67 -1.45 -7.73 -3.25
CA LEU A 67 -2.30 -6.73 -2.61
C LEU A 67 -2.68 -7.12 -1.18
N ARG A 68 -2.86 -8.41 -0.89
CA ARG A 68 -3.09 -8.91 0.48
C ARG A 68 -1.87 -8.65 1.37
N ARG A 69 -0.66 -8.88 0.86
CA ARG A 69 0.60 -8.59 1.58
C ARG A 69 0.75 -7.09 1.82
N LEU A 70 0.55 -6.29 0.77
CA LEU A 70 0.62 -4.82 0.83
C LEU A 70 -0.38 -4.26 1.86
N ALA A 71 -1.63 -4.73 1.86
CA ALA A 71 -2.64 -4.30 2.83
C ALA A 71 -2.29 -4.66 4.28
N GLY A 72 -1.37 -5.60 4.50
CA GLY A 72 -0.88 -5.96 5.83
C GLY A 72 0.21 -5.03 6.37
N LEU A 73 0.75 -4.13 5.55
CA LEU A 73 1.80 -3.19 5.94
C LEU A 73 1.21 -1.85 6.39
N PRO A 74 1.89 -1.14 7.31
CA PRO A 74 1.42 0.16 7.75
C PRO A 74 1.63 1.23 6.65
N LEU A 75 0.64 2.12 6.52
CA LEU A 75 0.77 3.36 5.75
C LEU A 75 1.83 4.26 6.38
N LEU A 76 2.57 4.97 5.53
CA LEU A 76 3.65 5.88 5.93
C LEU A 76 3.13 7.22 6.47
N PHE A 77 1.96 7.65 6.01
CA PHE A 77 1.32 8.90 6.39
C PHE A 77 -0.20 8.84 6.14
N GLU A 78 -0.93 9.85 6.63
CA GLU A 78 -2.37 9.96 6.44
C GLU A 78 -2.73 10.13 4.95
N PRO A 79 -3.68 9.36 4.41
CA PRO A 79 -4.12 9.56 3.03
C PRO A 79 -4.51 11.02 2.76
N GLY A 80 -3.86 11.65 1.79
CA GLY A 80 -4.03 13.05 1.39
C GLY A 80 -3.16 14.07 2.12
N SER A 81 -2.37 13.69 3.14
CA SER A 81 -1.54 14.64 3.89
C SER A 81 -0.16 14.91 3.28
N ALA A 82 0.33 14.01 2.44
CA ALA A 82 1.63 14.09 1.80
C ALA A 82 1.62 13.35 0.46
N TRP A 83 2.71 13.51 -0.29
CA TRP A 83 2.97 12.80 -1.54
C TRP A 83 4.12 11.79 -1.33
N GLY A 84 3.99 10.62 -1.94
CA GLY A 84 5.04 9.61 -1.99
C GLY A 84 4.73 8.58 -3.07
N TYR A 85 5.68 8.33 -3.98
CA TYR A 85 5.47 7.47 -5.13
C TYR A 85 5.11 6.04 -4.70
N SER A 86 4.10 5.45 -5.36
CA SER A 86 3.48 4.18 -4.97
C SER A 86 2.59 3.59 -6.06
#